data_AF-A0A383ETA0-F1
#
_entry.id   AF-A0A383ETA0-F1
#
_cell.length_a   1.000
_cell.length_b   1.000
_cell.length_c   1.000
_cell.angle_alpha   90.00
_cell.angle_beta   90.00
_cell.angle_gamma   90.00
#
_symmetry.space_group_name_H-M   'P 1'
#
loop_
_entity.id
_entity.type
_entity.pdbx_description
1 polymer ?
#
loop_
_entity_poly.entity_id
_entity_poly.type
_entity_poly.pdbx_seq_one_letter_code
_entity_poly.pdbx_strand_id
1 'polypeptide(L)'
;IMLYLFTLKLTGKKSVAFLATLFLISSVPALIYFRTARYVGLPILLTILLLYSYITIFEKKNWKPWPLIVISILYFHIMYVACAGIILGTLIHFYINRKSTTPENYKRIAQAAIVTAIFTLPWLWFNFPVFAKITEFYLSTSDRVDISGWRFLKNLTGFLFQLNNYIFPFILLPLLFMRSLRPYKNEMLLCLCCITGLIFVSLLHSIPLQQYIAGSFPLWYILLALVII
;
A
#
# COMPACT_ATOMS: atom_id res chain seq x y z
N ILE A 1 -1.81 -10.97 -13.54
CA ILE A 1 -1.64 -12.31 -12.90
C ILE A 1 -1.46 -12.21 -11.39
N MET A 2 -0.46 -11.48 -10.87
CA MET A 2 -0.22 -11.44 -9.41
C MET A 2 -1.41 -10.90 -8.60
N LEU A 3 -2.07 -9.83 -9.08
CA LEU A 3 -3.28 -9.31 -8.43
C LEU A 3 -4.41 -10.36 -8.37
N TYR A 4 -4.59 -11.13 -9.46
CA TYR A 4 -5.57 -12.21 -9.51
C TYR A 4 -5.29 -13.26 -8.44
N LEU A 5 -4.05 -13.76 -8.37
CA LEU A 5 -3.65 -14.78 -7.40
C LEU A 5 -3.81 -14.28 -5.96
N PHE A 6 -3.40 -13.04 -5.70
CA PHE A 6 -3.57 -12.42 -4.39
C PHE A 6 -5.04 -12.27 -4.01
N THR A 7 -5.87 -11.71 -4.89
CA THR A 7 -7.29 -11.48 -4.62
C THR A 7 -8.05 -12.80 -4.45
N LEU A 8 -7.72 -13.80 -5.26
CA LEU A 8 -8.30 -15.14 -5.12
C LEU A 8 -7.94 -15.77 -3.79
N LYS A 9 -6.69 -15.64 -3.35
CA LYS A 9 -6.25 -16.13 -2.05
C LYS A 9 -6.89 -15.36 -0.89
N LEU A 10 -7.05 -14.04 -1.05
CA LEU A 10 -7.63 -13.15 -0.04
C LEU A 10 -9.12 -13.41 0.15
N THR A 11 -9.88 -13.55 -0.94
CA THR A 11 -11.37 -13.56 -0.91
C THR A 11 -12.00 -14.92 -1.18
N GLY A 12 -11.25 -15.89 -1.72
CA GLY A 12 -11.77 -17.17 -2.17
C GLY A 12 -12.66 -17.11 -3.42
N LYS A 13 -12.95 -15.92 -3.96
CA LYS A 13 -13.86 -15.74 -5.11
C LYS A 13 -13.11 -15.43 -6.41
N LYS A 14 -13.29 -16.29 -7.41
CA LYS A 14 -12.72 -16.11 -8.76
C LYS A 14 -13.26 -14.85 -9.46
N SER A 15 -14.54 -14.56 -9.29
CA SER A 15 -15.18 -13.37 -9.89
C SER A 15 -14.56 -12.08 -9.38
N VAL A 16 -14.34 -11.98 -8.06
CA VAL A 16 -13.70 -10.80 -7.43
C VAL A 16 -12.26 -10.66 -7.92
N ALA A 17 -11.51 -11.76 -7.97
CA ALA A 17 -10.14 -11.76 -8.47
C ALA A 17 -10.02 -11.35 -9.94
N PHE A 18 -10.95 -11.82 -10.77
CA PHE A 18 -11.04 -11.45 -12.17
C PHE A 18 -11.34 -9.96 -12.32
N LEU A 19 -12.41 -9.45 -11.68
CA LEU A 19 -12.81 -8.04 -11.76
C LEU A 19 -11.73 -7.09 -11.23
N ALA A 20 -11.12 -7.38 -10.08
CA ALA A 20 -10.03 -6.56 -9.55
C ALA A 20 -8.84 -6.48 -10.52
N THR A 21 -8.52 -7.60 -11.17
CA THR A 21 -7.46 -7.65 -12.19
C THR A 21 -7.85 -6.89 -13.44
N LEU A 22 -9.10 -7.03 -13.90
CA LEU A 22 -9.64 -6.30 -15.04
C LEU A 22 -9.55 -4.78 -14.82
N PHE A 23 -9.97 -4.29 -13.65
CA PHE A 23 -9.88 -2.88 -13.31
C PHE A 23 -8.44 -2.36 -13.29
N LEU A 24 -7.49 -3.14 -12.76
CA LEU A 24 -6.08 -2.73 -12.76
C LEU A 24 -5.53 -2.63 -14.18
N ILE A 25 -5.80 -3.60 -15.06
CA ILE A 25 -5.27 -3.60 -16.44
C ILE A 25 -5.97 -2.58 -17.34
N SER A 26 -7.23 -2.21 -17.04
CA SER A 26 -7.95 -1.17 -17.76
C SER A 26 -7.71 0.23 -17.19
N SER A 27 -7.00 0.36 -16.07
CA SER A 27 -6.71 1.64 -15.44
C SER A 27 -5.67 2.43 -16.22
N VAL A 28 -6.08 3.57 -16.78
CA VAL A 28 -5.19 4.49 -17.49
C VAL A 28 -4.01 4.94 -16.60
N PRO A 29 -4.20 5.40 -15.34
CA PRO A 29 -3.08 5.73 -14.45
C PRO A 29 -2.11 4.57 -14.24
N ALA A 30 -2.62 3.34 -14.02
CA ALA A 30 -1.75 2.18 -13.81
C ALA A 30 -0.94 1.87 -15.07
N LEU A 31 -1.57 1.86 -16.25
CA LEU A 31 -0.90 1.62 -17.53
C LEU A 31 0.20 2.65 -17.81
N ILE A 32 -0.04 3.93 -17.51
CA ILE A 32 0.97 4.98 -17.63
C ILE A 32 2.17 4.68 -16.73
N TYR A 33 1.95 4.33 -15.46
CA TYR A 33 3.06 4.00 -14.56
C TYR A 33 3.86 2.77 -14.97
N PHE A 34 3.22 1.74 -15.54
CA PHE A 34 3.94 0.59 -16.07
C PHE A 34 4.68 0.90 -17.39
N ARG A 35 4.20 1.86 -18.19
CA ARG A 35 4.78 2.18 -19.50
C ARG A 35 5.88 3.24 -19.45
N THR A 36 5.62 4.41 -18.86
CA THR A 36 6.49 5.59 -18.95
C THR A 36 7.30 5.84 -17.70
N ALA A 37 6.73 5.61 -16.51
CA ALA A 37 7.39 5.82 -15.23
C ALA A 37 7.67 4.48 -14.52
N ARG A 38 8.44 3.59 -15.18
CA ARG A 38 8.56 2.16 -14.80
C ARG A 38 8.85 1.92 -13.31
N TYR A 39 9.61 2.81 -12.66
CA TYR A 39 9.90 2.69 -11.22
C TYR A 39 8.67 2.87 -10.32
N VAL A 40 7.64 3.61 -10.78
CA VAL A 40 6.36 3.82 -10.08
C VAL A 40 5.41 2.63 -10.23
N GLY A 41 5.53 1.86 -11.31
CA GLY A 41 4.80 0.61 -11.49
C GLY A 41 5.26 -0.49 -10.52
N LEU A 42 6.52 -0.47 -10.08
CA LEU A 42 7.07 -1.46 -9.14
C LEU A 42 6.36 -1.46 -7.78
N PRO A 43 6.09 -0.31 -7.12
CA PRO A 43 5.26 -0.23 -5.91
C PRO A 43 3.91 -0.94 -6.00
N ILE A 44 3.23 -0.87 -7.15
CA ILE A 44 1.96 -1.56 -7.38
C ILE A 44 2.16 -3.07 -7.23
N LEU A 45 3.18 -3.62 -7.92
CA LEU A 45 3.51 -5.04 -7.87
C LEU A 45 4.02 -5.48 -6.48
N LEU A 46 4.93 -4.71 -5.89
CA LEU A 46 5.55 -5.03 -4.60
C LEU A 46 4.53 -4.99 -3.46
N THR A 47 3.53 -4.09 -3.52
CA THR A 47 2.41 -4.09 -2.57
C THR A 47 1.67 -5.42 -2.63
N ILE A 48 1.33 -5.91 -3.82
CA ILE A 48 0.62 -7.19 -3.99
C ILE A 48 1.45 -8.35 -3.43
N LEU A 49 2.75 -8.41 -3.76
CA LEU A 49 3.64 -9.49 -3.32
C LEU A 49 3.87 -9.48 -1.81
N LEU A 50 4.04 -8.29 -1.22
CA LEU A 50 4.21 -8.09 0.22
C LEU A 50 2.94 -8.55 0.94
N LEU A 51 1.77 -8.09 0.50
CA LEU A 51 0.50 -8.48 1.11
C LEU A 51 0.18 -9.96 0.92
N TYR A 52 0.53 -10.54 -0.22
CA TYR A 52 0.42 -11.98 -0.44
C TYR A 52 1.24 -12.77 0.58
N SER A 53 2.48 -12.35 0.83
CA SER A 53 3.35 -12.98 1.84
C SER A 53 2.81 -12.74 3.26
N TYR A 54 2.29 -11.55 3.52
CA TYR A 54 1.71 -11.14 4.80
C TYR A 54 0.49 -11.98 5.18
N ILE A 55 -0.49 -12.17 4.30
CA ILE A 55 -1.72 -12.90 4.67
C ILE A 55 -1.43 -14.36 5.04
N THR A 56 -0.32 -14.93 4.57
CA THR A 56 0.08 -16.30 4.93
C THR A 56 0.52 -16.45 6.40
N ILE A 57 0.75 -15.35 7.12
CA ILE A 57 1.05 -15.35 8.57
C ILE A 57 -0.10 -15.98 9.37
N PHE A 58 -1.34 -15.75 8.93
CA PHE A 58 -2.55 -16.19 9.62
C PHE A 58 -2.94 -17.63 9.27
N GLU A 59 -2.21 -18.30 8.38
CA GLU A 59 -2.41 -19.71 8.09
C GLU A 59 -1.91 -20.57 9.27
N LYS A 60 -2.60 -21.67 9.58
CA LYS A 60 -2.24 -22.60 10.68
C LYS A 60 -0.98 -23.45 10.41
N LYS A 61 -0.06 -22.95 9.59
CA LYS A 61 1.20 -23.60 9.22
C LYS A 61 2.38 -22.72 9.59
N ASN A 62 3.55 -23.33 9.68
CA ASN A 62 4.80 -22.64 9.91
C ASN A 62 5.06 -21.60 8.80
N TRP A 63 5.01 -20.32 9.18
CA TRP A 63 5.18 -19.23 8.24
C TRP A 63 6.65 -19.09 7.81
N LYS A 64 6.90 -18.85 6.52
CA LYS A 64 8.24 -18.62 5.98
C LYS A 64 8.45 -17.10 5.90
N PRO A 65 9.35 -16.50 6.70
CA PRO A 65 9.51 -15.05 6.75
C PRO A 65 10.27 -14.47 5.54
N TRP A 66 11.12 -15.27 4.90
CA TRP A 66 12.03 -14.82 3.84
C TRP A 66 11.38 -14.05 2.69
N PRO A 67 10.25 -14.49 2.10
CA PRO A 67 9.59 -13.71 1.05
C PRO A 67 9.23 -12.30 1.51
N LEU A 68 8.65 -12.16 2.71
CA LEU A 68 8.29 -10.85 3.26
C LEU A 68 9.52 -9.97 3.47
N ILE A 69 10.61 -10.53 4.02
CA ILE A 69 11.87 -9.80 4.26
C ILE A 69 12.43 -9.27 2.95
N VAL A 70 12.64 -10.15 1.95
CA VAL A 70 13.23 -9.79 0.67
C VAL A 70 12.40 -8.74 -0.06
N ILE A 71 11.07 -8.94 -0.11
CA ILE A 71 10.16 -7.98 -0.74
C ILE A 71 10.18 -6.64 0.01
N SER A 72 10.20 -6.64 1.34
CA SER A 72 10.22 -5.40 2.13
C SER A 72 11.52 -4.62 1.93
N ILE A 73 12.67 -5.29 1.93
CA ILE A 73 13.96 -4.65 1.66
C ILE A 73 13.96 -4.06 0.23
N LEU A 74 13.56 -4.85 -0.77
CA LEU A 74 13.50 -4.39 -2.16
C LEU A 74 12.54 -3.20 -2.32
N TYR A 75 11.35 -3.28 -1.71
CA TYR A 75 10.34 -2.23 -1.79
C TYR A 75 10.82 -0.95 -1.10
N PHE A 76 11.50 -1.07 0.04
CA PHE A 76 12.11 0.08 0.70
C PHE A 76 13.12 0.80 -0.22
N HIS A 77 14.02 0.06 -0.87
CA HIS A 77 15.06 0.66 -1.71
C HIS A 77 14.52 1.23 -3.03
N ILE A 78 13.37 0.75 -3.52
CA ILE A 78 12.72 1.30 -4.73
C ILE A 78 11.87 2.52 -4.40
N MET A 79 11.06 2.44 -3.34
CA MET A 79 10.09 3.47 -2.98
C MET A 79 9.79 3.41 -1.47
N TYR A 80 10.73 3.90 -0.66
CA TYR A 80 10.65 3.83 0.81
C TYR A 80 9.35 4.40 1.38
N VAL A 81 8.80 5.45 0.76
CA VAL A 81 7.52 6.07 1.13
C VAL A 81 6.38 5.06 1.06
N ALA A 82 6.29 4.38 -0.09
CA ALA A 82 5.22 3.43 -0.34
C ALA A 82 5.39 2.17 0.51
N CYS A 83 6.63 1.71 0.67
CA CYS A 83 6.96 0.62 1.58
C CYS A 83 6.55 0.96 3.03
N ALA A 84 6.94 2.12 3.56
CA ALA A 84 6.61 2.53 4.92
C ALA A 84 5.10 2.64 5.15
N GLY A 85 4.37 3.19 4.17
CA GLY A 85 2.92 3.29 4.22
C GLY A 85 2.20 1.94 4.25
N ILE A 86 2.60 1.01 3.37
CA ILE A 86 2.04 -0.34 3.36
C ILE A 86 2.42 -1.11 4.63
N ILE A 87 3.67 -1.03 5.09
CA ILE A 87 4.10 -1.65 6.35
C ILE A 87 3.28 -1.10 7.52
N LEU A 88 3.09 0.21 7.64
CA LEU A 88 2.25 0.83 8.67
C LEU A 88 0.83 0.24 8.66
N GLY A 89 0.20 0.14 7.49
CA GLY A 89 -1.11 -0.47 7.36
C GLY A 89 -1.14 -1.95 7.75
N THR A 90 -0.14 -2.74 7.34
CA THR A 90 -0.05 -4.16 7.74
C THR A 90 0.19 -4.34 9.23
N LEU A 91 0.93 -3.43 9.88
CA LEU A 91 1.16 -3.44 11.32
C LEU A 91 -0.13 -3.13 12.09
N ILE A 92 -0.91 -2.13 11.65
CA ILE A 92 -2.22 -1.83 12.23
C ILE A 92 -3.15 -3.03 12.08
N HIS A 93 -3.27 -3.57 10.86
CA HIS A 93 -4.10 -4.75 10.61
C HIS A 93 -3.64 -5.97 11.46
N PHE A 94 -2.32 -6.18 11.57
CA PHE A 94 -1.76 -7.26 12.37
C PHE A 94 -2.08 -7.07 13.85
N TYR A 95 -1.92 -5.85 14.39
CA TYR A 95 -2.22 -5.55 15.78
C TYR A 95 -3.68 -5.85 16.14
N ILE A 96 -4.62 -5.50 15.25
CA ILE A 96 -6.05 -5.80 15.42
C ILE A 96 -6.31 -7.31 15.39
N ASN A 97 -5.66 -8.04 14.47
CA ASN A 97 -5.88 -9.47 14.26
C ASN A 97 -4.88 -10.39 14.96
N ARG A 98 -4.07 -9.87 15.90
CA ARG A 98 -2.95 -10.60 16.50
C ARG A 98 -3.34 -11.92 17.18
N LYS A 99 -4.57 -11.99 17.71
CA LYS A 99 -5.11 -13.19 18.38
C LYS A 99 -5.28 -14.39 17.44
N SER A 100 -5.33 -14.15 16.14
CA SER A 100 -5.44 -15.20 15.12
C SER A 100 -4.10 -15.77 14.67
N THR A 101 -2.98 -15.28 15.25
CA THR A 101 -1.62 -15.71 14.88
C THR A 101 -1.06 -16.69 15.90
N THR A 102 -0.38 -17.74 15.44
CA THR A 102 0.28 -18.70 16.33
C THR A 102 1.50 -18.06 17.03
N PRO A 103 1.86 -18.48 18.25
CA PRO A 103 3.04 -17.95 18.95
C PRO A 103 4.34 -18.09 18.16
N GLU A 104 4.48 -19.17 17.40
CA GLU A 104 5.64 -19.43 16.54
C GLU A 104 5.71 -18.43 15.38
N ASN A 105 4.59 -18.18 14.69
CA ASN A 105 4.56 -17.18 13.62
C ASN A 105 4.81 -15.77 14.19
N TYR A 106 4.35 -15.47 15.40
CA TYR A 106 4.63 -14.20 16.08
C TYR A 106 6.13 -13.95 16.27
N LYS A 107 6.89 -14.96 16.73
CA LYS A 107 8.35 -14.89 16.86
C LYS A 107 9.03 -14.62 15.51
N ARG A 108 8.57 -15.29 14.45
CA ARG A 108 9.10 -15.12 13.09
C ARG A 108 8.80 -13.74 12.50
N ILE A 109 7.68 -13.13 12.85
CA ILE A 109 7.36 -11.74 12.48
C ILE A 109 8.35 -10.77 13.14
N ALA A 110 8.62 -10.95 14.43
CA ALA A 110 9.62 -10.14 15.13
C ALA A 110 11.01 -10.28 14.48
N GLN A 111 11.42 -11.51 14.15
CA GLN A 111 12.66 -11.76 13.41
C GLN A 111 12.66 -11.07 12.05
N ALA A 112 11.58 -11.19 11.27
CA ALA A 112 11.46 -10.54 9.97
C ALA A 112 11.54 -9.01 10.08
N ALA A 113 10.92 -8.42 11.10
CA ALA A 113 10.98 -6.99 11.37
C ALA A 113 12.41 -6.54 11.72
N ILE A 114 13.11 -7.28 12.60
CA ILE A 114 14.50 -6.99 12.98
C ILE A 114 15.41 -7.03 11.75
N VAL A 115 15.35 -8.11 10.96
CA VAL A 115 16.18 -8.25 9.76
C VAL A 115 15.87 -7.12 8.77
N THR A 116 14.58 -6.86 8.49
CA THR A 116 14.20 -5.78 7.58
C THR A 116 14.71 -4.42 8.09
N ALA A 117 14.61 -4.14 9.38
CA ALA A 117 15.09 -2.90 9.98
C ALA A 117 16.61 -2.72 9.84
N ILE A 118 17.40 -3.77 10.06
CA ILE A 118 18.87 -3.74 9.88
C ILE A 118 19.24 -3.34 8.45
N PHE A 119 18.51 -3.84 7.45
CA PHE A 119 18.78 -3.54 6.04
C PHE A 119 18.16 -2.24 5.53
N THR A 120 17.31 -1.56 6.31
CA THR A 120 16.56 -0.37 5.83
C THR A 120 16.81 0.88 6.65
N LEU A 121 16.89 0.80 7.98
CA LEU A 121 17.05 1.97 8.84
C LEU A 121 18.41 2.68 8.68
N PRO A 122 19.56 1.98 8.53
CA PRO A 122 20.84 2.67 8.31
C PRO A 122 20.81 3.57 7.07
N TRP A 123 20.09 3.17 6.03
CA TRP A 123 19.94 3.98 4.82
C TRP A 123 19.17 5.28 5.05
N LEU A 124 18.21 5.32 5.97
CA LEU A 124 17.52 6.56 6.33
C LEU A 124 18.49 7.57 6.93
N TRP A 125 19.42 7.11 7.77
CA TRP A 125 20.46 7.97 8.34
C TRP A 125 21.37 8.56 7.26
N PHE A 126 21.86 7.73 6.33
CA PHE A 126 22.73 8.19 5.25
C PHE A 126 22.04 9.14 4.26
N ASN A 127 20.74 8.95 3.99
CA ASN A 127 19.99 9.78 3.04
C ASN A 127 19.39 11.04 3.68
N PHE A 128 19.34 11.15 5.01
CA PHE A 128 18.75 12.29 5.70
C PHE A 128 19.28 13.65 5.20
N PRO A 129 20.61 13.85 5.03
CA PRO A 129 21.15 15.11 4.50
C PRO A 129 20.70 15.41 3.06
N VAL A 130 20.46 14.37 2.26
CA VAL A 130 20.01 14.51 0.87
C VAL A 130 18.56 15.00 0.83
N PHE A 131 17.70 14.49 1.72
CA PHE A 131 16.29 14.91 1.79
C PHE A 131 16.13 16.40 2.12
N ALA A 132 17.00 16.95 2.97
CA ALA A 132 17.02 18.39 3.26
C ALA A 132 17.31 19.21 1.99
N LYS A 133 18.36 18.84 1.24
CA LYS A 133 18.73 19.49 -0.03
C LYS A 133 17.65 19.39 -1.11
N ILE A 134 16.96 18.25 -1.20
CA ILE A 134 15.86 18.07 -2.16
C ILE A 134 14.72 19.05 -1.84
N THR A 135 14.39 19.20 -0.55
CA THR A 135 13.35 20.13 -0.13
C THR A 135 13.74 21.57 -0.45
N GLU A 136 14.98 21.97 -0.12
CA GLU A 136 15.53 23.29 -0.47
C GLU A 136 15.49 23.56 -1.97
N PHE A 137 15.89 22.57 -2.80
CA PHE A 137 15.85 22.69 -4.25
C PHE A 137 14.44 22.95 -4.79
N TYR A 138 13.44 22.20 -4.30
CA TYR A 138 12.06 22.39 -4.75
C TYR A 138 11.48 23.73 -4.30
N LEU A 139 11.85 24.21 -3.11
CA LEU A 139 11.46 25.52 -2.61
C LEU A 139 12.09 26.67 -3.40
N SER A 140 13.35 26.53 -3.82
CA SER A 140 14.03 27.57 -4.58
C SER A 140 13.61 27.62 -6.06
N THR A 141 13.11 26.51 -6.60
CA THR A 141 12.79 26.37 -8.02
C THR A 141 11.30 26.55 -8.34
N SER A 142 10.40 26.49 -7.34
CA SER A 142 8.96 26.50 -7.57
C SER A 142 8.16 27.11 -6.42
N ASP A 143 7.44 28.19 -6.73
CA ASP A 143 6.46 28.80 -5.82
C ASP A 143 5.23 27.90 -5.56
N ARG A 144 5.14 26.74 -6.23
CA ARG A 144 4.03 25.79 -6.06
C ARG A 144 4.19 24.88 -4.85
N VAL A 145 5.34 24.92 -4.18
CA VAL A 145 5.60 24.11 -2.99
C VAL A 145 5.11 24.86 -1.76
N ASP A 146 4.01 24.37 -1.19
CA ASP A 146 3.46 24.96 0.02
C ASP A 146 4.32 24.59 1.24
N ILE A 147 4.77 25.60 2.00
CA ILE A 147 5.51 25.43 3.26
C ILE A 147 4.63 25.67 4.50
N SER A 148 3.39 26.10 4.32
CA SER A 148 2.48 26.36 5.42
C SER A 148 2.02 25.05 6.09
N GLY A 149 1.52 25.15 7.33
CA GLY A 149 0.88 24.01 8.00
C GLY A 149 -0.31 23.43 7.24
N TRP A 150 -0.92 24.19 6.31
CA TRP A 150 -2.01 23.74 5.45
C TRP A 150 -1.57 22.76 4.35
N ARG A 151 -0.26 22.62 4.12
CA ARG A 151 0.31 21.69 3.14
C ARG A 151 -0.27 20.28 3.26
N PHE A 152 -0.35 19.75 4.48
CA PHE A 152 -0.86 18.39 4.71
C PHE A 152 -2.31 18.23 4.25
N LEU A 153 -3.15 19.23 4.51
CA LEU A 153 -4.55 19.21 4.08
C LEU A 153 -4.67 19.35 2.56
N LYS A 154 -3.85 20.22 1.93
CA LYS A 154 -3.80 20.36 0.46
C LYS A 154 -3.33 19.06 -0.21
N ASN A 155 -2.31 18.42 0.34
CA ASN A 155 -1.84 17.13 -0.15
C ASN A 155 -2.92 16.05 -0.02
N LEU A 156 -3.58 15.99 1.13
CA LEU A 156 -4.68 15.04 1.37
C LEU A 156 -5.82 15.24 0.37
N THR A 157 -6.29 16.47 0.22
CA THR A 157 -7.37 16.80 -0.73
C THR A 157 -6.96 16.49 -2.17
N GLY A 158 -5.70 16.76 -2.56
CA GLY A 158 -5.15 16.40 -3.85
C GLY A 158 -5.15 14.88 -4.11
N PHE A 159 -4.70 14.09 -3.14
CA PHE A 159 -4.73 12.63 -3.24
C PHE A 159 -6.15 12.07 -3.30
N LEU A 160 -7.05 12.57 -2.45
CA LEU A 160 -8.46 12.17 -2.43
C LEU A 160 -9.14 12.50 -3.76
N PHE A 161 -8.88 13.69 -4.31
CA PHE A 161 -9.40 14.09 -5.62
C PHE A 161 -8.91 13.16 -6.74
N GLN A 162 -7.61 12.84 -6.78
CA GLN A 162 -7.05 11.95 -7.79
C GLN A 162 -7.62 10.52 -7.67
N LEU A 163 -7.73 10.00 -6.44
CA LEU A 163 -8.29 8.67 -6.20
C LEU A 163 -9.77 8.61 -6.62
N ASN A 164 -10.57 9.60 -6.23
CA ASN A 164 -11.99 9.65 -6.56
C ASN A 164 -12.25 9.67 -8.07
N ASN A 165 -11.48 10.47 -8.81
CA ASN A 165 -11.72 10.67 -10.24
C ASN A 165 -11.13 9.56 -11.11
N TYR A 166 -10.04 8.91 -10.69
CA TYR A 166 -9.28 8.02 -11.58
C TYR A 166 -9.17 6.57 -11.12
N ILE A 167 -9.44 6.26 -9.85
CA ILE A 167 -9.15 4.93 -9.26
C ILE A 167 -10.39 4.30 -8.63
N PHE A 168 -11.03 4.98 -7.67
CA PHE A 168 -12.20 4.45 -6.95
C PHE A 168 -13.19 5.58 -6.68
N PRO A 169 -14.44 5.49 -7.16
CA PRO A 169 -15.45 6.52 -6.92
C PRO A 169 -15.93 6.48 -5.46
N PHE A 170 -15.64 7.53 -4.69
CA PHE A 170 -15.92 7.55 -3.25
C PHE A 170 -17.39 7.52 -2.88
N ILE A 171 -18.29 7.82 -3.82
CA ILE A 171 -19.74 7.62 -3.63
C ILE A 171 -20.08 6.15 -3.30
N LEU A 172 -19.20 5.20 -3.65
CA LEU A 172 -19.38 3.78 -3.34
C LEU A 172 -18.81 3.36 -1.98
N LEU A 173 -18.06 4.22 -1.27
CA LEU A 173 -17.50 3.88 0.05
C LEU A 173 -18.55 3.42 1.08
N PRO A 174 -19.75 4.03 1.18
CA PRO A 174 -20.77 3.57 2.12
C PRO A 174 -21.22 2.13 1.86
N LEU A 175 -21.11 1.63 0.63
CA LEU A 175 -21.52 0.27 0.27
C LEU A 175 -20.62 -0.80 0.92
N LEU A 176 -19.39 -0.45 1.34
CA LEU A 176 -18.50 -1.35 2.07
C LEU A 176 -19.09 -1.81 3.42
N PHE A 177 -20.09 -1.11 3.96
CA PHE A 177 -20.76 -1.45 5.21
C PHE A 177 -22.00 -2.33 5.02
N MET A 178 -22.33 -2.73 3.79
CA MET A 178 -23.47 -3.60 3.51
C MET A 178 -23.32 -4.97 4.17
N ARG A 179 -24.47 -5.56 4.55
CA ARG A 179 -24.49 -6.87 5.22
C ARG A 179 -23.88 -7.99 4.36
N SER A 180 -24.04 -7.90 3.04
CA SER A 180 -23.48 -8.85 2.06
C SER A 180 -21.94 -8.94 2.12
N LEU A 181 -21.27 -7.85 2.52
CA LEU A 181 -19.80 -7.78 2.57
C LEU A 181 -19.22 -8.12 3.95
N ARG A 182 -20.06 -8.40 4.96
CA ARG A 182 -19.62 -8.85 6.29
C ARG A 182 -18.65 -10.05 6.26
N PRO A 183 -18.81 -11.06 5.38
CA PRO A 183 -17.85 -12.15 5.29
C PRO A 183 -16.43 -11.70 4.92
N TYR A 184 -16.29 -10.55 4.25
CA TYR A 184 -15.01 -9.99 3.79
C TYR A 184 -14.45 -8.90 4.71
N LYS A 185 -14.94 -8.81 5.94
CA LYS A 185 -14.60 -7.70 6.84
C LYS A 185 -13.10 -7.59 7.09
N ASN A 186 -12.40 -8.71 7.25
CA ASN A 186 -10.96 -8.69 7.53
C ASN A 186 -10.14 -8.33 6.29
N GLU A 187 -10.55 -8.80 5.13
CA GLU A 187 -9.96 -8.53 3.83
C GLU A 187 -10.10 -7.04 3.48
N MET A 188 -11.30 -6.49 3.69
CA MET A 188 -11.56 -5.06 3.52
C MET A 188 -10.77 -4.24 4.53
N LEU A 189 -10.69 -4.67 5.80
CA LEU A 189 -9.88 -4.01 6.82
C LEU A 189 -8.40 -3.95 6.42
N LEU A 190 -7.83 -5.04 5.90
CA LEU A 190 -6.45 -5.06 5.42
C LEU A 190 -6.23 -4.01 4.32
N CYS A 191 -7.12 -3.99 3.31
CA CYS A 191 -7.05 -3.03 2.22
C CYS A 191 -7.12 -1.59 2.74
N LEU A 192 -8.12 -1.29 3.59
CA LEU A 192 -8.33 0.04 4.14
C LEU A 192 -7.17 0.51 5.04
N CYS A 193 -6.63 -0.37 5.90
CA CYS A 193 -5.46 -0.06 6.72
C CYS A 193 -4.24 0.28 5.85
N CYS A 194 -3.99 -0.49 4.79
CA CYS A 194 -2.85 -0.26 3.89
C CYS A 194 -3.04 0.99 3.02
N ILE A 195 -4.24 1.25 2.52
CA ILE A 195 -4.58 2.49 1.81
C ILE A 195 -4.34 3.70 2.74
N THR A 196 -4.86 3.63 3.96
CA THR A 196 -4.77 4.74 4.93
C THR A 196 -3.33 4.97 5.36
N GLY A 197 -2.58 3.90 5.67
CA GLY A 197 -1.17 3.98 6.01
C GLY A 197 -0.34 4.59 4.88
N LEU A 198 -0.63 4.22 3.62
CA LEU A 198 0.02 4.78 2.45
C LEU A 198 -0.26 6.26 2.25
N ILE A 199 -1.54 6.67 2.34
CA ILE A 199 -1.91 8.08 2.24
C ILE A 199 -1.22 8.86 3.35
N PHE A 200 -1.32 8.40 4.60
CA PHE A 200 -0.75 9.08 5.77
C PHE A 200 0.75 9.33 5.63
N VAL A 201 1.54 8.31 5.27
CA VAL A 201 2.98 8.47 5.05
C VAL A 201 3.28 9.39 3.87
N SER A 202 2.47 9.32 2.80
CA SER A 202 2.63 10.19 1.62
C SER A 202 2.37 11.66 1.93
N LEU A 203 1.57 11.99 2.96
CA LEU A 203 1.34 13.39 3.37
C LEU A 203 2.61 14.08 3.86
N LEU A 204 3.60 13.32 4.32
CA LEU A 204 4.88 13.87 4.80
C LEU A 204 5.73 14.46 3.68
N HIS A 205 5.44 14.14 2.42
CA HIS A 205 6.17 14.67 1.28
C HIS A 205 5.69 16.07 0.88
N SER A 206 6.64 16.90 0.46
CA SER A 206 6.38 18.28 0.06
C SER A 206 5.58 18.40 -1.24
N ILE A 207 5.58 17.36 -2.10
CA ILE A 207 4.89 17.38 -3.39
C ILE A 207 3.87 16.21 -3.46
N PRO A 208 2.57 16.48 -3.63
CA PRO A 208 1.53 15.45 -3.66
C PRO A 208 1.44 14.77 -5.03
N LEU A 209 2.49 14.02 -5.40
CA LEU A 209 2.48 13.22 -6.62
C LEU A 209 1.75 11.90 -6.40
N GLN A 210 0.83 11.57 -7.31
CA GLN A 210 0.05 10.33 -7.29
C GLN A 210 0.93 9.06 -7.22
N GLN A 211 2.17 9.15 -7.69
CA GLN A 211 3.15 8.07 -7.61
C GLN A 211 3.40 7.57 -6.17
N TYR A 212 3.29 8.43 -5.16
CA TYR A 212 3.50 8.05 -3.76
C TYR A 212 2.38 7.17 -3.23
N ILE A 213 1.18 7.31 -3.78
CA ILE A 213 0.00 6.51 -3.41
C ILE A 213 -0.30 5.40 -4.42
N ALA A 214 0.50 5.24 -5.48
CA ALA A 214 0.25 4.26 -6.54
C ALA A 214 0.16 2.81 -6.01
N GLY A 215 0.93 2.49 -4.96
CA GLY A 215 0.84 1.20 -4.27
C GLY A 215 -0.57 0.83 -3.77
N SER A 216 -1.46 1.81 -3.56
CA SER A 216 -2.85 1.57 -3.13
C SER A 216 -3.79 1.11 -4.24
N PHE A 217 -3.45 1.33 -5.51
CA PHE A 217 -4.33 1.03 -6.65
C PHE A 217 -4.90 -0.40 -6.62
N PRO A 218 -4.10 -1.46 -6.45
CA PRO A 218 -4.64 -2.82 -6.41
C PRO A 218 -5.64 -3.02 -5.28
N LEU A 219 -5.47 -2.33 -4.15
CA LEU A 219 -6.35 -2.43 -2.99
C LEU A 219 -7.69 -1.77 -3.25
N TRP A 220 -7.68 -0.60 -3.89
CA TRP A 220 -8.89 0.06 -4.35
C TRP A 220 -9.68 -0.78 -5.34
N TYR A 221 -9.00 -1.45 -6.29
CA TYR A 221 -9.68 -2.32 -7.24
C TYR A 221 -10.23 -3.61 -6.63
N ILE A 222 -9.60 -4.14 -5.58
CA ILE A 222 -10.18 -5.24 -4.78
C ILE A 222 -11.47 -4.78 -4.09
N LEU A 223 -11.44 -3.61 -3.45
CA LEU A 223 -12.63 -3.05 -2.80
C LEU A 223 -13.75 -2.78 -3.82
N LEU A 224 -13.43 -2.25 -5.00
CA LEU A 224 -14.41 -2.02 -6.06
C LEU A 224 -15.03 -3.32 -6.57
N ALA A 225 -14.20 -4.34 -6.79
CA ALA A 225 -14.67 -5.66 -7.22
C ALA A 225 -15.58 -6.32 -6.18
N LEU A 226 -15.29 -6.13 -4.88
CA LEU A 226 -16.16 -6.59 -3.79
C LEU A 226 -17.51 -5.86 -3.78
N VAL A 227 -17.53 -4.54 -4.01
CA VAL A 227 -18.80 -3.78 -4.05
C VAL A 227 -19.70 -4.22 -5.21
N ILE A 228 -19.13 -4.65 -6.33
CA ILE A 228 -19.87 -5.01 -7.54
C ILE A 228 -20.46 -6.44 -7.49
N ILE A 229 -19.89 -7.35 -6.67
CA ILE A 229 -20.27 -8.78 -6.60
C ILE A 229 -21.02 -9.10 -5.31
#